data_AF-A0A926JQI6-F1
#
_entry.id   AF-A0A926JQI6-F1
#
_cell.length_a   1.000
_cell.length_b   1.000
_cell.length_c   1.000
_cell.angle_alpha   90.00
_cell.angle_beta   90.00
_cell.angle_gamma   90.00
#
_symmetry.space_group_name_H-M   'P 1'
#
loop_
_entity.id
_entity.type
_entity.pdbx_description
1 polymer ?
#
loop_
_entity_poly.entity_id
_entity_poly.type
_entity_poly.pdbx_seq_one_letter_code
_entity_poly.pdbx_strand_id
1 'polypeptide(L)'
;MPVRIRLQRHGRKGKPFYWIVAADSRSKRDGKFLEKLGTYNPNTNPAQIDLNVDNSVKWLQNGAQPSDTAKRILSYKGVLLKKHLLGGVAKGALTEEEANAKFEAWLEEKTGKVTAKEEGLTKAKEEAKAKALEAEREISEKRKAEAAPAEVEEAAPEAEAAPEAEVSEEAAPEAEEEVKQAAPEAEAEQAAPEAEAGEEASDEKKEAAE
;
A
#
# COMPACT_ATOMS: atom_id res chain seq x y z
N MET A 1 -7.57 26.83 23.56
CA MET A 1 -8.24 26.26 22.37
C MET A 1 -8.23 24.74 22.52
N PRO A 2 -9.25 23.97 22.07
CA PRO A 2 -9.29 22.54 22.34
C PRO A 2 -8.34 21.76 21.41
N VAL A 3 -7.46 20.97 22.01
CA VAL A 3 -6.66 19.97 21.28
C VAL A 3 -7.58 18.83 20.85
N ARG A 4 -7.46 18.40 19.59
CA ARG A 4 -8.24 17.33 19.00
C ARG A 4 -7.33 16.24 18.45
N ILE A 5 -7.57 14.99 18.85
CA ILE A 5 -6.93 13.83 18.22
C ILE A 5 -7.68 13.53 16.92
N ARG A 6 -6.96 13.55 15.80
CA ARG A 6 -7.54 13.49 14.45
C ARG A 6 -6.66 12.68 13.49
N LEU A 7 -7.23 12.37 12.33
CA LEU A 7 -6.54 11.71 11.23
C LEU A 7 -6.08 12.77 10.21
N GLN A 8 -4.77 12.80 9.93
CA GLN A 8 -4.21 13.52 8.78
C GLN A 8 -4.03 12.54 7.62
N ARG A 9 -4.30 12.94 6.38
CA ARG A 9 -4.24 12.04 5.22
C ARG A 9 -2.89 12.15 4.52
N HIS A 10 -2.07 11.12 4.64
CA HIS A 10 -0.78 10.97 3.98
C HIS A 10 -0.80 9.74 3.09
N GLY A 11 -1.27 9.88 1.84
CA GLY A 11 -1.38 8.77 0.89
C GLY A 11 -1.80 9.22 -0.50
N ARG A 12 -1.64 8.33 -1.50
CA ARG A 12 -1.90 8.63 -2.92
C ARG A 12 -3.41 8.66 -3.24
N LYS A 13 -3.78 9.07 -4.45
CA LYS A 13 -5.15 8.90 -4.98
C LYS A 13 -5.50 7.41 -4.96
N GLY A 14 -6.73 7.05 -4.59
CA GLY A 14 -7.17 5.64 -4.46
C GLY A 14 -6.61 4.85 -3.25
N LYS A 15 -5.41 5.16 -2.76
CA LYS A 15 -4.76 4.46 -1.63
C LYS A 15 -4.52 5.42 -0.43
N PRO A 16 -5.54 5.68 0.40
CA PRO A 16 -5.42 6.55 1.57
C PRO A 16 -4.69 5.86 2.73
N PHE A 17 -3.72 6.53 3.31
CA PHE A 17 -3.08 6.16 4.57
C PHE A 17 -3.13 7.37 5.51
N TYR A 18 -3.18 7.14 6.82
CA TYR A 18 -3.47 8.17 7.80
C TYR A 18 -2.45 8.20 8.93
N TRP A 19 -2.14 9.40 9.42
CA TRP A 19 -1.43 9.59 10.69
C TRP A 19 -2.44 9.94 11.78
N ILE A 20 -2.29 9.32 12.95
CA ILE A 20 -3.08 9.59 14.15
C ILE A 20 -2.34 10.65 14.95
N VAL A 21 -2.95 11.84 15.11
CA VAL A 21 -2.21 13.06 15.43
C VAL A 21 -2.97 13.93 16.43
N ALA A 22 -2.26 14.44 17.44
CA ALA A 22 -2.74 15.50 18.33
C ALA A 22 -2.41 16.88 17.74
N ALA A 23 -3.42 17.73 17.54
CA ALA A 23 -3.27 19.08 17.00
C ALA A 23 -4.38 20.00 17.51
N ASP A 24 -4.27 21.32 17.29
CA ASP A 24 -5.38 22.22 17.56
C ASP A 24 -6.57 21.93 16.62
N SER A 25 -7.78 22.00 17.18
CA SER A 25 -9.04 22.08 16.45
C SER A 25 -9.05 22.99 15.21
N ARG A 26 -8.38 24.14 15.26
CA ARG A 26 -8.40 25.21 14.25
C ARG A 26 -7.40 25.02 13.11
N SER A 27 -6.35 24.22 13.28
CA SER A 27 -5.32 24.04 12.27
C SER A 27 -5.87 23.29 11.04
N LYS A 28 -5.41 23.61 9.81
CA LYS A 28 -5.78 22.87 8.58
C LYS A 28 -5.56 21.35 8.76
N ARG A 29 -6.35 20.50 8.08
CA ARG A 29 -6.36 19.03 8.26
C ARG A 29 -4.93 18.46 8.24
N ASP A 30 -4.24 18.63 7.13
CA ASP A 30 -2.86 18.16 6.91
C ASP A 30 -1.89 19.34 7.10
N GLY A 31 -1.90 19.91 8.31
CA GLY A 31 -1.06 21.04 8.72
C GLY A 31 -0.23 20.73 9.96
N LYS A 32 0.42 21.77 10.51
CA LYS A 32 1.20 21.68 11.74
C LYS A 32 0.40 20.99 12.85
N PHE A 33 1.08 20.12 13.58
CA PHE A 33 0.56 19.36 14.70
C PHE A 33 1.45 19.51 15.94
N LEU A 34 1.01 18.94 17.06
CA LEU A 34 1.75 18.91 18.32
C LEU A 34 2.52 17.59 18.45
N GLU A 35 1.85 16.45 18.24
CA GLU A 35 2.47 15.13 18.32
C GLU A 35 1.81 14.13 17.36
N LYS A 36 2.61 13.25 16.76
CA LYS A 36 2.15 12.08 16.00
C LYS A 36 2.07 10.87 16.95
N LEU A 37 0.86 10.42 17.23
CA LEU A 37 0.57 9.32 18.15
C LEU A 37 0.69 7.94 17.48
N GLY A 38 0.52 7.86 16.16
CA GLY A 38 0.52 6.59 15.44
C GLY A 38 0.16 6.72 13.95
N THR A 39 -0.17 5.59 13.33
CA THR A 39 -0.61 5.49 11.93
C THR A 39 -1.76 4.50 11.75
N TYR A 40 -2.52 4.68 10.66
CA TYR A 40 -3.66 3.85 10.31
C TYR A 40 -3.71 3.59 8.80
N ASN A 41 -3.69 2.31 8.44
CA ASN A 41 -3.72 1.81 7.07
C ASN A 41 -5.02 1.00 6.82
N PRO A 42 -6.06 1.60 6.22
CA PRO A 42 -7.31 0.90 5.89
C PRO A 42 -7.20 0.02 4.64
N ASN A 43 -6.06 0.01 3.93
CA ASN A 43 -5.91 -0.74 2.67
C ASN A 43 -5.61 -2.23 2.88
N THR A 44 -5.31 -2.65 4.12
CA THR A 44 -5.12 -4.06 4.49
C THR A 44 -6.37 -4.60 5.18
N ASN A 45 -6.56 -5.91 5.16
CA ASN A 45 -7.59 -6.61 5.92
C ASN A 45 -6.95 -7.79 6.68
N PRO A 46 -6.82 -7.73 8.02
CA PRO A 46 -7.21 -6.62 8.90
C PRO A 46 -6.47 -5.29 8.64
N ALA A 47 -7.09 -4.19 9.07
CA ALA A 47 -6.52 -2.84 8.89
C ALA A 47 -5.37 -2.60 9.88
N GLN A 48 -4.17 -2.36 9.35
CA GLN A 48 -2.97 -2.18 10.17
C GLN A 48 -3.05 -0.86 10.94
N ILE A 49 -2.98 -0.94 12.27
CA ILE A 49 -2.97 0.19 13.20
C ILE A 49 -1.70 0.08 14.04
N ASP A 50 -0.88 1.10 13.98
CA ASP A 50 0.27 1.32 14.85
C ASP A 50 0.02 2.58 15.70
N LEU A 51 0.30 2.51 17.00
CA LEU A 51 -0.18 3.51 17.97
C LEU A 51 0.59 3.42 19.29
N ASN A 52 1.24 4.52 19.69
CA ASN A 52 1.75 4.67 21.04
C ASN A 52 0.57 4.85 22.01
N VAL A 53 0.30 3.83 22.82
CA VAL A 53 -0.83 3.79 23.76
C VAL A 53 -0.66 4.84 24.85
N ASP A 54 0.51 4.96 25.45
CA ASP A 54 0.74 5.78 26.65
C ASP A 54 0.72 7.28 26.36
N ASN A 55 1.34 7.71 25.26
CA ASN A 55 1.22 9.09 24.78
C ASN A 55 -0.24 9.42 24.42
N SER A 56 -0.96 8.46 23.80
CA SER A 56 -2.38 8.64 23.50
C SER A 56 -3.24 8.76 24.78
N VAL A 57 -2.96 7.99 25.83
CA VAL A 57 -3.59 8.13 27.16
C VAL A 57 -3.28 9.51 27.74
N LYS A 58 -2.01 9.94 27.74
CA LYS A 58 -1.56 11.23 28.28
C LYS A 58 -2.28 12.42 27.62
N TRP A 59 -2.41 12.43 26.29
CA TRP A 59 -3.19 13.45 25.59
C TRP A 59 -4.68 13.43 25.96
N LEU A 60 -5.28 12.24 26.10
CA LEU A 60 -6.67 12.11 26.53
C LEU A 60 -6.88 12.51 28.01
N GLN A 61 -5.89 12.32 28.89
CA GLN A 61 -5.89 12.82 30.27
C GLN A 61 -5.81 14.35 30.29
N ASN A 62 -4.95 14.95 29.46
CA ASN A 62 -4.84 16.39 29.20
C ASN A 62 -6.05 17.00 28.45
N GLY A 63 -7.21 16.32 28.44
CA GLY A 63 -8.47 16.82 27.91
C GLY A 63 -8.63 16.78 26.38
N ALA A 64 -7.68 16.23 25.62
CA ALA A 64 -7.77 16.20 24.16
C ALA A 64 -8.99 15.39 23.69
N GLN A 65 -9.72 15.92 22.71
CA GLN A 65 -10.98 15.34 22.24
C GLN A 65 -10.77 14.56 20.93
N PRO A 66 -11.01 13.24 20.87
CA PRO A 66 -10.88 12.49 19.61
C PRO A 66 -12.03 12.79 18.64
N SER A 67 -11.76 12.75 17.33
CA SER A 67 -12.82 12.59 16.32
C SER A 67 -13.44 11.18 16.40
N ASP A 68 -14.63 10.95 15.82
CA ASP A 68 -15.31 9.65 15.88
C ASP A 68 -14.43 8.50 15.34
N THR A 69 -13.89 8.61 14.12
CA THR A 69 -13.00 7.57 13.57
C THR A 69 -11.76 7.34 14.44
N ALA A 70 -11.18 8.41 15.01
CA ALA A 70 -10.06 8.29 15.95
C ALA A 70 -10.49 7.59 17.24
N LYS A 71 -11.67 7.93 17.81
CA LYS A 71 -12.24 7.28 18.99
C LYS A 71 -12.44 5.78 18.77
N ARG A 72 -12.91 5.36 17.59
CA ARG A 72 -13.03 3.94 17.22
C ARG A 72 -11.67 3.24 17.20
N ILE A 73 -10.64 3.85 16.60
CA ILE A 73 -9.27 3.29 16.56
C ILE A 73 -8.65 3.23 17.97
N LEU A 74 -8.78 4.30 18.77
CA LEU A 74 -8.34 4.37 20.16
C LEU A 74 -9.06 3.34 21.06
N SER A 75 -10.32 3.02 20.76
CA SER A 75 -11.07 1.96 21.43
C SER A 75 -10.59 0.57 21.01
N TYR A 76 -10.30 0.37 19.72
CA TYR A 76 -9.85 -0.91 19.16
C TYR A 76 -8.45 -1.32 19.67
N LYS A 77 -7.56 -0.35 19.90
CA LYS A 77 -6.25 -0.54 20.53
C LYS A 77 -6.25 -0.34 22.06
N GLY A 78 -7.41 -0.23 22.70
CA GLY A 78 -7.53 -0.24 24.15
C GLY A 78 -7.12 1.03 24.90
N VAL A 79 -6.70 2.11 24.22
CA VAL A 79 -6.31 3.39 24.85
C VAL A 79 -7.44 3.94 25.74
N LEU A 80 -8.69 3.83 25.30
CA LEU A 80 -9.85 4.26 26.09
C LEU A 80 -10.05 3.40 27.35
N LEU A 81 -9.72 2.11 27.29
CA LEU A 81 -9.75 1.20 28.45
C LEU A 81 -8.63 1.54 29.43
N LYS A 82 -7.38 1.69 28.97
CA LYS A 82 -6.25 2.09 29.82
C LYS A 82 -6.51 3.43 30.51
N LYS A 83 -7.06 4.43 29.80
CA LYS A 83 -7.52 5.69 30.42
C LYS A 83 -8.61 5.47 31.48
N HIS A 84 -9.58 4.59 31.25
CA HIS A 84 -10.64 4.32 32.23
C HIS A 84 -10.08 3.66 33.50
N LEU A 85 -9.21 2.66 33.35
CA LEU A 85 -8.57 1.94 34.46
C LEU A 85 -7.70 2.88 35.31
N LEU A 86 -6.85 3.69 34.68
CA LEU A 86 -6.08 4.74 35.37
C LEU A 86 -6.97 5.78 36.06
N GLY A 87 -8.16 6.06 35.52
CA GLY A 87 -9.19 6.89 36.16
C GLY A 87 -9.90 6.22 37.36
N GLY A 88 -9.70 4.92 37.56
CA GLY A 88 -10.04 4.18 38.79
C GLY A 88 -8.90 4.20 39.81
N VAL A 89 -7.66 3.98 39.36
CA VAL A 89 -6.44 4.11 40.19
C VAL A 89 -6.34 5.50 40.82
N ALA A 90 -6.52 6.56 40.03
CA ALA A 90 -6.53 7.96 40.50
C ALA A 90 -7.69 8.30 41.47
N LYS A 91 -8.58 7.35 41.76
CA LYS A 91 -9.65 7.45 42.77
C LYS A 91 -9.47 6.46 43.93
N GLY A 92 -8.36 5.72 43.98
CA GLY A 92 -8.11 4.66 44.97
C GLY A 92 -9.01 3.43 44.82
N ALA A 93 -9.69 3.26 43.68
CA ALA A 93 -10.62 2.16 43.45
C ALA A 93 -9.97 0.90 42.85
N LEU A 94 -8.66 0.96 42.55
CA LEU A 94 -7.88 -0.11 41.94
C LEU A 94 -6.37 0.16 42.12
N THR A 95 -5.52 -0.87 42.19
CA THR A 95 -4.06 -0.70 42.11
C THR A 95 -3.58 -0.54 40.66
N GLU A 96 -2.34 -0.06 40.46
CA GLU A 96 -1.73 0.02 39.14
C GLU A 96 -1.46 -1.37 38.53
N GLU A 97 -1.10 -2.35 39.37
CA GLU A 97 -0.87 -3.74 38.96
C GLU A 97 -2.18 -4.40 38.48
N GLU A 98 -3.28 -4.23 39.24
CA GLU A 98 -4.61 -4.68 38.85
C GLU A 98 -5.13 -3.99 37.58
N ALA A 99 -4.76 -2.72 37.37
CA ALA A 99 -5.09 -1.98 36.15
C ALA A 99 -4.33 -2.55 34.94
N ASN A 100 -3.03 -2.82 35.08
CA ASN A 100 -2.22 -3.39 34.00
C ASN A 100 -2.64 -4.82 33.67
N ALA A 101 -2.83 -5.69 34.67
CA ALA A 101 -3.29 -7.07 34.46
C ALA A 101 -4.66 -7.15 33.75
N LYS A 102 -5.60 -6.24 34.07
CA LYS A 102 -6.90 -6.15 33.37
C LYS A 102 -6.77 -5.60 31.94
N PHE A 103 -5.78 -4.76 31.68
CA PHE A 103 -5.49 -4.26 30.35
C PHE A 103 -4.80 -5.31 29.47
N GLU A 104 -3.86 -6.08 30.03
CA GLU A 104 -3.16 -7.18 29.36
C GLU A 104 -4.09 -8.34 29.04
N ALA A 105 -4.93 -8.80 30.00
CA ALA A 105 -5.95 -9.82 29.73
C ALA A 105 -6.94 -9.40 28.63
N TRP A 106 -7.26 -8.10 28.54
CA TRP A 106 -8.07 -7.56 27.44
C TRP A 106 -7.30 -7.50 26.11
N LEU A 107 -6.00 -7.20 26.13
CA LEU A 107 -5.16 -7.24 24.93
C LEU A 107 -5.10 -8.66 24.36
N GLU A 108 -4.88 -9.68 25.18
CA GLU A 108 -4.83 -11.08 24.72
C GLU A 108 -6.18 -11.56 24.15
N GLU A 109 -7.29 -11.15 24.76
CA GLU A 109 -8.64 -11.39 24.20
C GLU A 109 -8.86 -10.71 22.84
N LYS A 110 -8.11 -9.64 22.53
CA LYS A 110 -8.19 -8.90 21.26
C LYS A 110 -7.17 -9.37 20.23
N THR A 111 -5.94 -9.70 20.61
CA THR A 111 -4.94 -10.28 19.71
C THR A 111 -5.44 -11.63 19.19
N GLY A 112 -5.93 -12.51 20.06
CA GLY A 112 -6.52 -13.80 19.65
C GLY A 112 -7.74 -13.66 18.71
N LYS A 113 -8.52 -12.58 18.83
CA LYS A 113 -9.63 -12.28 17.90
C LYS A 113 -9.18 -11.66 16.58
N VAL A 114 -7.96 -11.12 16.52
CA VAL A 114 -7.32 -10.67 15.28
C VAL A 114 -6.64 -11.84 14.57
N THR A 115 -5.84 -12.65 15.26
CA THR A 115 -5.16 -13.82 14.66
C THR A 115 -6.15 -14.82 14.08
N ALA A 116 -7.20 -15.19 14.83
CA ALA A 116 -8.26 -16.08 14.32
C ALA A 116 -8.98 -15.52 13.08
N LYS A 117 -9.05 -14.18 12.93
CA LYS A 117 -9.58 -13.54 11.73
C LYS A 117 -8.56 -13.53 10.59
N GLU A 118 -7.28 -13.38 10.88
CA GLU A 118 -6.18 -13.46 9.91
C GLU A 118 -6.04 -14.88 9.33
N GLU A 119 -6.07 -15.90 10.19
CA GLU A 119 -6.11 -17.33 9.83
C GLU A 119 -7.34 -17.68 8.98
N GLY A 120 -8.52 -17.17 9.33
CA GLY A 120 -9.73 -17.30 8.50
C GLY A 120 -9.56 -16.64 7.13
N LEU A 121 -8.84 -15.51 7.05
CA LEU A 121 -8.57 -14.77 5.82
C LEU A 121 -7.43 -15.36 4.97
N THR A 122 -6.44 -16.06 5.55
CA THR A 122 -5.43 -16.79 4.79
C THR A 122 -6.05 -18.05 4.20
N LYS A 123 -6.71 -18.87 5.03
CA LYS A 123 -7.40 -20.09 4.57
C LYS A 123 -8.41 -19.80 3.46
N ALA A 124 -9.25 -18.77 3.60
CA ALA A 124 -10.21 -18.40 2.55
C ALA A 124 -9.53 -17.94 1.24
N LYS A 125 -8.35 -17.30 1.31
CA LYS A 125 -7.57 -16.94 0.11
C LYS A 125 -6.89 -18.17 -0.52
N GLU A 126 -6.44 -19.12 0.28
CA GLU A 126 -5.81 -20.36 -0.19
C GLU A 126 -6.83 -21.27 -0.88
N GLU A 127 -8.01 -21.47 -0.26
CA GLU A 127 -9.11 -22.18 -0.90
C GLU A 127 -9.59 -21.51 -2.20
N ALA A 128 -9.66 -20.17 -2.23
CA ALA A 128 -10.03 -19.44 -3.44
C ALA A 128 -8.98 -19.56 -4.55
N LYS A 129 -7.69 -19.53 -4.20
CA LYS A 129 -6.58 -19.77 -5.14
C LYS A 129 -6.57 -21.20 -5.68
N ALA A 130 -6.79 -22.20 -4.82
CA ALA A 130 -6.86 -23.60 -5.21
C ALA A 130 -7.98 -23.82 -6.25
N LYS A 131 -9.21 -23.37 -5.93
CA LYS A 131 -10.38 -23.48 -6.81
C LYS A 131 -10.20 -22.72 -8.14
N ALA A 132 -9.50 -21.57 -8.13
CA ALA A 132 -9.17 -20.84 -9.35
C ALA A 132 -8.15 -21.60 -10.23
N LEU A 133 -7.14 -22.21 -9.62
CA LEU A 133 -6.10 -23.00 -10.29
C LEU A 133 -6.67 -24.32 -10.85
N GLU A 134 -7.58 -24.98 -10.12
CA GLU A 134 -8.32 -26.14 -10.58
C GLU A 134 -9.22 -25.80 -11.79
N ALA A 135 -9.96 -24.69 -11.72
CA ALA A 135 -10.76 -24.21 -12.85
C ALA A 135 -9.89 -23.84 -14.08
N GLU A 136 -8.73 -23.21 -13.88
CA GLU A 136 -7.79 -22.90 -14.97
C GLU A 136 -7.20 -24.18 -15.60
N ARG A 137 -6.88 -25.19 -14.80
CA ARG A 137 -6.46 -26.51 -15.29
C ARG A 137 -7.55 -27.18 -16.12
N GLU A 138 -8.78 -27.26 -15.62
CA GLU A 138 -9.89 -27.82 -16.38
C GLU A 138 -10.11 -27.11 -17.73
N ILE A 139 -10.02 -25.78 -17.77
CA ILE A 139 -10.16 -24.99 -19.01
C ILE A 139 -8.95 -25.17 -19.95
N SER A 140 -7.77 -25.48 -19.41
CA SER A 140 -6.57 -25.80 -20.19
C SER A 140 -6.65 -27.20 -20.78
N GLU A 141 -7.07 -28.20 -20.00
CA GLU A 141 -7.25 -29.59 -20.44
C GLU A 141 -8.36 -29.72 -21.48
N LYS A 142 -9.49 -29.03 -21.29
CA LYS A 142 -10.57 -28.97 -22.30
C LYS A 142 -10.06 -28.37 -23.62
N ARG A 143 -9.34 -27.25 -23.59
CA ARG A 143 -8.73 -26.65 -24.81
C ARG A 143 -7.69 -27.56 -25.48
N LYS A 144 -6.92 -28.34 -24.73
CA LYS A 144 -5.98 -29.32 -25.31
C LYS A 144 -6.71 -30.49 -25.98
N ALA A 145 -7.76 -31.02 -25.34
CA ALA A 145 -8.58 -32.09 -25.89
C ALA A 145 -9.37 -31.65 -27.14
N GLU A 146 -9.72 -30.37 -27.23
CA GLU A 146 -10.42 -29.77 -28.38
C GLU A 146 -9.48 -29.39 -29.53
N ALA A 147 -8.19 -29.14 -29.27
CA ALA A 147 -7.17 -28.89 -30.30
C ALA A 147 -6.63 -30.19 -30.95
N ALA A 148 -6.43 -31.25 -30.15
CA ALA A 148 -5.91 -32.54 -30.62
C ALA A 148 -6.64 -33.18 -31.84
N PRO A 149 -7.98 -33.10 -32.00
CA PRO A 149 -8.63 -33.66 -33.19
C PRO A 149 -8.37 -32.89 -34.50
N ALA A 150 -7.92 -31.63 -34.46
CA ALA A 150 -7.64 -30.86 -35.68
C ALA A 150 -6.32 -31.29 -36.35
N GLU A 151 -5.29 -31.58 -35.54
CA GLU A 151 -3.95 -31.96 -35.98
C GLU A 151 -3.90 -33.36 -36.67
N VAL A 152 -4.99 -34.14 -36.56
CA VAL A 152 -5.16 -35.44 -37.24
C VAL A 152 -5.77 -35.30 -38.64
N GLU A 153 -6.47 -34.20 -38.94
CA GLU A 153 -7.08 -33.95 -40.25
C GLU A 153 -6.11 -33.21 -41.20
N GLU A 154 -5.25 -32.35 -40.66
CA GLU A 154 -4.23 -31.60 -41.44
C GLU A 154 -3.02 -32.47 -41.88
N ALA A 155 -2.83 -33.65 -41.27
CA ALA A 155 -1.76 -34.61 -41.62
C ALA A 155 -2.12 -35.56 -42.79
N ALA A 156 -3.28 -35.40 -43.42
CA ALA A 156 -3.81 -36.31 -44.45
C ALA A 156 -3.57 -35.91 -45.94
N PRO A 157 -3.36 -34.63 -46.32
CA PRO A 157 -3.25 -34.23 -47.73
C PRO A 157 -1.86 -33.76 -48.21
N GLU A 158 -0.75 -34.09 -47.53
CA GLU A 158 0.62 -33.76 -47.99
C GLU A 158 1.29 -34.96 -48.71
N ALA A 159 0.66 -35.49 -49.77
CA ALA A 159 1.12 -36.73 -50.41
C ALA A 159 0.84 -36.92 -51.93
N GLU A 160 0.64 -35.87 -52.74
CA GLU A 160 0.76 -36.02 -54.21
C GLU A 160 1.04 -34.71 -55.00
N ALA A 161 1.57 -34.88 -56.22
CA ALA A 161 1.63 -33.93 -57.35
C ALA A 161 2.52 -32.67 -57.27
N ALA A 162 3.82 -32.88 -57.54
CA ALA A 162 4.65 -32.03 -58.42
C ALA A 162 5.62 -32.95 -59.21
N PRO A 163 6.27 -32.56 -60.33
CA PRO A 163 6.19 -31.31 -61.12
C PRO A 163 6.07 -31.48 -62.66
N GLU A 164 5.84 -30.38 -63.40
CA GLU A 164 6.23 -30.09 -64.82
C GLU A 164 6.10 -28.53 -64.98
N ALA A 165 7.05 -27.72 -65.46
CA ALA A 165 7.76 -27.63 -66.76
C ALA A 165 6.83 -27.18 -67.93
N GLU A 166 7.11 -26.19 -68.80
CA GLU A 166 8.23 -25.22 -69.02
C GLU A 166 7.68 -24.08 -69.98
N VAL A 167 8.31 -22.99 -70.49
CA VAL A 167 9.68 -22.38 -70.55
C VAL A 167 9.58 -20.89 -71.00
N SER A 168 10.57 -20.03 -70.71
CA SER A 168 10.89 -18.69 -71.33
C SER A 168 9.84 -17.53 -71.27
N GLU A 169 10.15 -16.24 -71.41
CA GLU A 169 11.36 -15.37 -71.52
C GLU A 169 10.89 -13.92 -71.18
N GLU A 170 11.64 -12.91 -70.70
CA GLU A 170 13.03 -12.71 -70.22
C GLU A 170 12.91 -11.78 -68.94
N ALA A 171 13.81 -10.94 -68.38
CA ALA A 171 15.15 -10.39 -68.65
C ALA A 171 15.83 -9.94 -67.31
N ALA A 172 16.96 -9.22 -67.37
CA ALA A 172 17.76 -8.71 -66.21
C ALA A 172 18.34 -7.29 -66.50
N PRO A 173 19.04 -6.57 -65.57
CA PRO A 173 19.50 -6.95 -64.22
C PRO A 173 19.34 -5.92 -63.07
N GLU A 174 19.71 -6.37 -61.85
CA GLU A 174 20.33 -5.65 -60.71
C GLU A 174 19.75 -4.34 -60.13
N ALA A 175 19.32 -4.40 -58.86
CA ALA A 175 19.73 -3.48 -57.78
C ALA A 175 19.46 -4.05 -56.36
N GLU A 176 20.55 -4.33 -55.64
CA GLU A 176 20.76 -4.31 -54.17
C GLU A 176 19.86 -5.08 -53.16
N GLU A 177 20.55 -5.80 -52.27
CA GLU A 177 20.14 -6.26 -50.93
C GLU A 177 20.00 -5.04 -49.95
N GLU A 178 19.63 -5.10 -48.66
CA GLU A 178 19.67 -6.21 -47.70
C GLU A 178 18.65 -6.08 -46.53
N VAL A 179 18.25 -7.26 -46.05
CA VAL A 179 17.70 -7.74 -44.76
C VAL A 179 17.49 -6.80 -43.54
N LYS A 180 16.29 -6.96 -42.95
CA LYS A 180 15.85 -6.92 -41.52
C LYS A 180 16.74 -6.34 -40.39
N GLN A 181 16.07 -5.49 -39.59
CA GLN A 181 15.91 -5.56 -38.11
C GLN A 181 16.84 -6.46 -37.25
N ALA A 182 17.54 -5.85 -36.29
CA ALA A 182 17.61 -6.30 -34.88
C ALA A 182 17.97 -5.13 -33.92
N ALA A 183 17.58 -5.24 -32.65
CA ALA A 183 17.97 -4.35 -31.52
C ALA A 183 18.97 -5.12 -30.60
N PRO A 184 19.61 -4.57 -29.52
CA PRO A 184 19.22 -3.49 -28.59
C PRO A 184 20.32 -2.37 -28.50
N GLU A 185 20.55 -1.54 -27.47
CA GLU A 185 20.14 -1.46 -26.04
C GLU A 185 20.37 -0.03 -25.47
N ALA A 186 19.58 0.40 -24.46
CA ALA A 186 19.76 1.62 -23.63
C ALA A 186 19.72 2.99 -24.39
N GLU A 187 19.65 4.18 -23.77
CA GLU A 187 19.48 4.57 -22.35
C GLU A 187 18.60 5.85 -22.21
N ALA A 188 18.26 6.19 -20.95
CA ALA A 188 17.57 7.36 -20.38
C ALA A 188 17.19 8.59 -21.26
N GLU A 189 15.94 9.05 -21.07
CA GLU A 189 15.38 10.29 -21.60
C GLU A 189 15.27 11.40 -20.52
N GLN A 190 15.31 12.68 -20.96
CA GLN A 190 14.89 13.94 -20.27
C GLN A 190 15.78 14.62 -19.20
N ALA A 191 16.46 15.70 -19.66
CA ALA A 191 16.29 17.10 -19.22
C ALA A 191 16.84 17.66 -17.87
N ALA A 192 17.60 18.77 -17.98
CA ALA A 192 17.61 20.03 -17.18
C ALA A 192 17.78 19.99 -15.63
N PRO A 193 18.41 20.99 -14.97
CA PRO A 193 18.46 22.42 -15.35
C PRO A 193 19.82 23.15 -15.10
N GLU A 194 19.75 24.45 -14.85
CA GLU A 194 20.84 25.43 -14.60
C GLU A 194 21.76 25.13 -13.40
N ALA A 195 22.95 25.76 -13.40
CA ALA A 195 23.80 25.92 -12.22
C ALA A 195 24.49 27.30 -12.23
N GLU A 196 24.41 28.05 -11.13
CA GLU A 196 25.16 29.30 -10.90
C GLU A 196 26.55 29.05 -10.30
N ALA A 197 27.51 29.88 -10.68
CA ALA A 197 28.55 30.48 -9.82
C ALA A 197 29.28 31.57 -10.64
N GLY A 198 29.65 32.74 -10.11
CA GLY A 198 29.43 33.34 -8.79
C GLY A 198 30.41 34.50 -8.57
N GLU A 199 30.08 35.51 -7.77
CA GLU A 199 31.01 36.61 -7.42
C GLU A 199 30.87 36.98 -5.93
N GLU A 200 31.98 37.42 -5.32
CA GLU A 200 32.11 37.65 -3.86
C GLU A 200 31.98 39.12 -3.44
N ALA A 201 31.84 39.30 -2.12
CA ALA A 201 32.32 40.44 -1.33
C ALA A 201 31.69 41.85 -1.52
N SER A 202 30.91 42.25 -0.52
CA SER A 202 31.26 43.44 0.30
C SER A 202 30.61 43.33 1.70
N ASP A 203 31.27 43.93 2.71
CA ASP A 203 30.90 43.85 4.14
C ASP A 203 30.81 45.27 4.75
N GLU A 204 30.16 45.41 5.91
CA GLU A 204 30.03 46.61 6.78
C GLU A 204 29.52 47.93 6.12
N LYS A 205 28.57 48.71 6.68
CA LYS A 205 28.46 49.23 8.05
C LYS A 205 27.22 50.15 8.17
N LYS A 206 26.82 50.48 9.41
CA LYS A 206 25.74 51.40 9.84
C LYS A 206 24.30 50.89 9.57
N GLU A 207 23.42 50.65 10.55
CA GLU A 207 23.22 51.14 11.94
C GLU A 207 22.48 52.49 12.08
N ALA A 208 21.63 52.53 13.11
CA ALA A 208 20.88 53.66 13.68
C ALA A 208 19.66 54.20 12.91
N ALA A 209 18.54 54.21 13.63
CA ALA A 209 17.45 55.17 13.48
C ALA A 209 17.40 56.02 14.77
N GLU A 210 16.72 57.16 14.70
CA GLU A 210 16.58 58.19 15.77
C GLU A 210 17.82 59.09 15.98
#